data_AF-G8BPL6-F1
#
_entry.id   AF-G8BPL6-F1
#
_cell.length_a   1.000
_cell.length_b   1.000
_cell.length_c   1.000
_cell.angle_alpha   90.00
_cell.angle_beta   90.00
_cell.angle_gamma   90.00
#
_symmetry.space_group_name_H-M   'P 1'
#
loop_
_entity.id
_entity.type
_entity.pdbx_description
1 polymer ?
#
loop_
_entity_poly.entity_id
_entity_poly.type
_entity_poly.pdbx_seq_one_letter_code
_entity_poly.pdbx_strand_id
1 'polypeptide(L)'
;MAFNSFSSSFNKKFQELSEKTQEMTSTIPHVAQNTQRLMKEKLGQAKDISTLPQEYVELETKIDTMKEIYEHFLKVTMVYEKESYDYPKEFGESFWEFTDSVGEKFSALNISEHNNKVKIPKTLNYALHNVFLTANEKVKLLHEPLDNSLSETLASLSETEADIAEARLHQDSLVKSRINYQLKEELSQNFERAAKYRKAVHHKRFNYDVAKTNFEHAKPEKQATLSAQADILKDEFEQATKDATIVMQEIISNSRLEHILKELAVSQLVYHQRSTDLLNKFLDAQNDAITERERREIVSGNADMIGRPSEANTYERELEDRKDKQDTSEIKMDDNESINSKVASETKPEEELDTELEAEDGK
;
A
#
# COMPACT_ATOMS: atom_id res chain seq x y z
N MET A 1 -38.26 -38.15 34.89
CA MET A 1 -37.03 -38.94 35.12
C MET A 1 -36.13 -38.91 33.88
N ALA A 2 -35.55 -37.74 33.52
CA ALA A 2 -34.69 -37.64 32.32
C ALA A 2 -33.42 -36.77 32.53
N PHE A 3 -33.24 -36.17 33.72
CA PHE A 3 -32.05 -35.37 34.04
C PHE A 3 -30.97 -36.16 34.81
N ASN A 4 -31.33 -37.27 35.48
CA ASN A 4 -30.39 -38.10 36.24
C ASN A 4 -29.63 -39.13 35.37
N SER A 5 -30.04 -39.35 34.11
CA SER A 5 -29.33 -40.23 33.17
C SER A 5 -28.20 -39.52 32.43
N PHE A 6 -28.21 -38.18 32.36
CA PHE A 6 -27.17 -37.43 31.67
C PHE A 6 -25.88 -37.30 32.50
N SER A 7 -25.99 -37.07 33.82
CA SER A 7 -24.81 -36.95 34.69
C SER A 7 -24.12 -38.31 34.94
N SER A 8 -24.88 -39.41 34.96
CA SER A 8 -24.32 -40.75 35.13
C SER A 8 -23.58 -41.24 33.89
N SER A 9 -24.03 -40.87 32.68
CA SER A 9 -23.30 -41.12 31.44
C SER A 9 -22.06 -40.24 31.27
N PHE A 10 -22.06 -39.01 31.81
CA PHE A 10 -20.90 -38.12 31.77
C PHE A 10 -19.79 -38.58 32.72
N ASN A 11 -20.13 -39.00 33.94
CA ASN A 11 -19.16 -39.55 34.89
C ASN A 11 -18.55 -40.87 34.40
N LYS A 12 -19.33 -41.77 33.79
CA LYS A 12 -18.78 -43.00 33.19
C LYS A 12 -17.80 -42.71 32.06
N LYS A 13 -18.11 -41.76 31.17
CA LYS A 13 -17.20 -41.36 30.07
C LYS A 13 -15.94 -40.66 30.57
N PHE A 14 -16.03 -39.89 31.66
CA PHE A 14 -14.86 -39.25 32.26
C PHE A 14 -13.95 -40.26 32.97
N GLN A 15 -14.54 -41.29 33.57
CA GLN A 15 -13.80 -42.37 34.24
C GLN A 15 -13.12 -43.30 33.22
N GLU A 16 -13.79 -43.63 32.10
CA GLU A 16 -13.17 -44.32 30.96
C GLU A 16 -12.05 -43.49 30.31
N LEU A 17 -12.18 -42.17 30.26
CA LEU A 17 -11.12 -41.28 29.77
C LEU A 17 -9.93 -41.21 30.74
N SER A 18 -10.20 -41.23 32.04
CA SER A 18 -9.18 -41.26 33.10
C SER A 18 -8.35 -42.56 33.07
N GLU A 19 -9.00 -43.70 32.87
CA GLU A 19 -8.32 -45.00 32.72
C GLU A 19 -7.49 -45.05 31.42
N LYS A 20 -8.00 -44.45 30.33
CA LYS A 20 -7.24 -44.33 29.06
C LYS A 20 -6.08 -43.34 29.11
N THR A 21 -6.09 -42.38 30.04
CA THR A 21 -4.96 -41.44 30.23
C THR A 21 -3.81 -42.01 31.05
N GLN A 22 -4.03 -43.06 31.86
CA GLN A 22 -2.95 -43.70 32.61
C GLN A 22 -2.03 -44.56 31.71
N GLU A 23 -2.55 -45.15 30.63
CA GLU A 23 -1.74 -45.88 29.64
C GLU A 23 -0.96 -44.97 28.67
N MET A 24 -1.34 -43.70 28.52
CA MET A 24 -0.61 -42.74 27.66
C MET A 24 0.50 -41.95 28.39
N THR A 25 0.63 -42.11 29.71
CA THR A 25 1.63 -41.39 30.52
C THR A 25 3.03 -42.01 30.52
N SER A 26 3.22 -43.20 29.94
CA SER A 26 4.54 -43.87 29.90
C SER A 26 5.33 -43.63 28.61
N THR A 27 4.79 -42.89 27.63
CA THR A 27 5.43 -42.59 26.33
C THR A 27 5.65 -41.10 26.06
N ILE A 28 5.50 -40.21 27.05
CA ILE A 28 5.75 -38.77 26.90
C ILE A 28 7.01 -38.25 27.65
N PRO A 29 8.24 -38.78 27.41
CA PRO A 29 9.46 -38.04 27.76
C PRO A 29 9.76 -36.90 26.78
N HIS A 30 9.46 -37.08 25.49
CA HIS A 30 9.94 -36.19 24.42
C HIS A 30 9.19 -34.85 24.32
N VAL A 31 7.89 -34.80 24.62
CA VAL A 31 7.10 -33.55 24.49
C VAL A 31 7.39 -32.57 25.63
N ALA A 32 7.67 -33.08 26.84
CA ALA A 32 8.03 -32.24 27.98
C ALA A 32 9.41 -31.59 27.83
N GLN A 33 10.40 -32.33 27.31
CA GLN A 33 11.74 -31.80 27.05
C GLN A 33 11.75 -30.72 25.96
N ASN A 34 11.00 -30.94 24.88
CA ASN A 34 10.90 -29.97 23.77
C ASN A 34 10.27 -28.64 24.20
N THR A 35 9.33 -28.67 25.15
CA THR A 35 8.64 -27.45 25.64
C THR A 35 9.52 -26.65 26.61
N GLN A 36 10.26 -27.32 27.50
CA GLN A 36 11.18 -26.64 28.44
C GLN A 36 12.35 -25.95 27.73
N ARG A 37 12.84 -26.53 26.63
CA ARG A 37 13.92 -25.95 25.82
C ARG A 37 13.44 -24.71 25.05
N LEU A 38 12.25 -24.76 24.46
CA LEU A 38 11.60 -23.60 23.81
C LEU A 38 11.42 -22.40 24.76
N MET A 39 11.14 -22.66 26.05
CA MET A 39 11.07 -21.61 27.08
C MET A 39 12.44 -21.08 27.49
N LYS A 40 13.48 -21.92 27.57
CA LYS A 40 14.86 -21.48 27.84
C LYS A 40 15.48 -20.71 26.67
N GLU A 41 15.10 -21.02 25.44
CA GLU A 41 15.52 -20.32 24.22
C GLU A 41 14.92 -18.92 24.13
N LYS A 42 13.67 -18.73 24.57
CA LYS A 42 13.07 -17.39 24.70
C LYS A 42 13.60 -16.56 25.88
N LEU A 43 14.30 -17.18 26.83
CA LEU A 43 14.83 -16.54 28.04
C LEU A 43 16.33 -16.18 27.99
N GLY A 44 17.02 -16.42 26.87
CA GLY A 44 18.37 -15.87 26.62
C GLY A 44 19.54 -16.51 27.39
N GLN A 45 19.40 -17.73 27.92
CA GLN A 45 20.46 -18.44 28.69
C GLN A 45 21.07 -19.65 27.97
N ALA A 46 20.96 -19.76 26.64
CA ALA A 46 21.62 -20.84 25.89
C ALA A 46 22.99 -20.36 25.35
N LYS A 47 24.08 -20.87 25.95
CA LYS A 47 25.48 -20.58 25.57
C LYS A 47 25.98 -21.35 24.32
N ASP A 48 25.23 -22.35 23.85
CA ASP A 48 25.59 -23.23 22.73
C ASP A 48 24.51 -23.24 21.64
N ILE A 49 24.22 -22.06 21.05
CA ILE A 49 23.33 -21.96 19.89
C ILE A 49 24.19 -22.02 18.62
N SER A 50 23.84 -22.88 17.67
CA SER A 50 24.52 -22.88 16.37
C SER A 50 24.29 -21.57 15.64
N THR A 51 25.39 -20.96 15.19
CA THR A 51 25.37 -19.67 14.48
C THR A 51 24.86 -19.85 13.06
N LEU A 52 24.05 -18.90 12.60
CA LEU A 52 23.66 -18.82 11.19
C LEU A 52 24.73 -18.05 10.40
N PRO A 53 24.93 -18.35 9.11
CA PRO A 53 25.79 -17.55 8.24
C PRO A 53 25.34 -16.09 8.21
N GLN A 54 26.30 -15.16 8.20
CA GLN A 54 26.01 -13.72 8.18
C GLN A 54 25.15 -13.33 6.97
N GLU A 55 25.45 -13.88 5.79
CA GLU A 55 24.68 -13.66 4.56
C GLU A 55 23.19 -14.04 4.72
N TYR A 56 22.91 -15.14 5.42
CA TYR A 56 21.53 -15.57 5.69
C TYR A 56 20.80 -14.57 6.59
N VAL A 57 21.44 -14.10 7.66
CA VAL A 57 20.85 -13.13 8.60
C VAL A 57 20.55 -11.78 7.91
N GLU A 58 21.44 -11.35 7.02
CA GLU A 58 21.22 -10.16 6.20
C GLU A 58 20.03 -10.32 5.24
N LEU A 59 19.87 -11.50 4.64
CA LEU A 59 18.71 -11.81 3.80
C LEU A 59 17.40 -11.84 4.58
N GLU A 60 17.40 -12.39 5.80
CA GLU A 60 16.22 -12.35 6.68
C GLU A 60 15.80 -10.91 6.95
N THR A 61 16.75 -10.04 7.29
CA THR A 61 16.51 -8.62 7.56
C THR A 61 15.94 -7.90 6.32
N LYS A 62 16.50 -8.18 5.14
CA LYS A 62 16.01 -7.62 3.87
C LYS A 62 14.58 -8.08 3.57
N ILE A 63 14.29 -9.36 3.71
CA ILE A 63 12.93 -9.92 3.49
C ILE A 63 11.93 -9.33 4.48
N ASP A 64 12.28 -9.21 5.76
CA ASP A 64 11.40 -8.62 6.78
C ASP A 64 11.10 -7.16 6.49
N THR A 65 12.13 -6.39 6.14
CA THR A 65 11.98 -4.98 5.75
C THR A 65 11.08 -4.85 4.51
N MET A 66 11.31 -5.67 3.49
CA MET A 66 10.47 -5.66 2.29
C MET A 66 9.03 -6.03 2.62
N LYS A 67 8.80 -7.07 3.41
CA LYS A 67 7.46 -7.48 3.83
C LYS A 67 6.73 -6.34 4.53
N GLU A 68 7.40 -5.67 5.47
CA GLU A 68 6.84 -4.53 6.20
C GLU A 68 6.45 -3.38 5.25
N ILE A 69 7.30 -3.08 4.25
CA ILE A 69 6.98 -2.08 3.23
C ILE A 69 5.69 -2.44 2.47
N TYR A 70 5.56 -3.69 2.01
CA TYR A 70 4.35 -4.16 1.32
C TYR A 70 3.10 -4.08 2.21
N GLU A 71 3.21 -4.49 3.48
CA GLU A 71 2.12 -4.41 4.46
C GLU A 71 1.69 -2.95 4.71
N HIS A 72 2.66 -2.03 4.83
CA HIS A 72 2.38 -0.60 5.03
C HIS A 72 1.68 0.03 3.83
N PHE A 73 2.15 -0.24 2.61
CA PHE A 73 1.46 0.23 1.41
C PHE A 73 0.03 -0.32 1.36
N LEU A 74 -0.13 -1.63 1.52
CA LEU A 74 -1.45 -2.26 1.46
C LEU A 74 -2.41 -1.69 2.52
N LYS A 75 -1.93 -1.45 3.74
CA LYS A 75 -2.74 -0.88 4.83
C LYS A 75 -3.35 0.47 4.44
N VAL A 76 -2.59 1.31 3.74
CA VAL A 76 -3.07 2.62 3.29
C VAL A 76 -3.94 2.46 2.04
N THR A 77 -3.48 1.74 1.02
CA THR A 77 -4.19 1.63 -0.26
C THR A 77 -5.46 0.79 -0.20
N MET A 78 -5.66 -0.02 0.85
CA MET A 78 -6.93 -0.69 1.13
C MET A 78 -8.11 0.28 1.30
N VAL A 79 -7.85 1.56 1.60
CA VAL A 79 -8.88 2.58 1.69
C VAL A 79 -9.68 2.72 0.38
N TYR A 80 -9.00 2.58 -0.77
CA TYR A 80 -9.59 2.63 -2.11
C TYR A 80 -10.55 1.46 -2.40
N GLU A 81 -10.59 0.43 -1.55
CA GLU A 81 -11.58 -0.65 -1.68
C GLU A 81 -12.95 -0.26 -1.11
N LYS A 82 -13.01 0.83 -0.34
CA LYS A 82 -14.20 1.32 0.34
C LYS A 82 -14.61 2.67 -0.23
N GLU A 83 -15.48 2.67 -1.23
CA GLU A 83 -16.03 3.85 -1.89
C GLU A 83 -16.28 5.07 -0.98
N SER A 84 -16.85 4.86 0.21
CA SER A 84 -17.19 5.91 1.18
C SER A 84 -16.02 6.46 2.00
N TYR A 85 -14.78 6.41 1.54
CA TYR A 85 -13.63 6.81 2.35
C TYR A 85 -13.45 8.33 2.45
N ASP A 86 -13.77 9.05 1.38
CA ASP A 86 -13.72 10.51 1.30
C ASP A 86 -15.12 11.14 1.47
N TYR A 87 -16.17 10.32 1.55
CA TYR A 87 -17.53 10.78 1.75
C TYR A 87 -17.74 11.42 3.14
N PRO A 88 -18.34 12.62 3.23
CA PRO A 88 -18.63 13.29 4.49
C PRO A 88 -19.54 12.45 5.41
N LYS A 89 -19.03 12.04 6.58
CA LYS A 89 -19.76 11.17 7.53
C LYS A 89 -20.80 11.93 8.37
N GLU A 90 -20.67 13.25 8.46
CA GLU A 90 -21.48 14.11 9.34
C GLU A 90 -22.87 14.45 8.75
N PHE A 91 -23.11 14.17 7.47
CA PHE A 91 -24.31 14.59 6.74
C PHE A 91 -25.32 13.45 6.49
N GLY A 92 -25.19 12.36 7.24
CA GLY A 92 -25.79 11.05 6.95
C GLY A 92 -27.31 10.89 7.08
N GLU A 93 -28.08 11.91 7.45
CA GLU A 93 -29.56 11.78 7.56
C GLU A 93 -30.30 12.87 6.77
N SER A 94 -30.00 14.15 6.98
CA SER A 94 -30.71 15.25 6.31
C SER A 94 -30.45 15.37 4.80
N PHE A 95 -29.33 14.83 4.32
CA PHE A 95 -28.97 14.86 2.91
C PHE A 95 -29.73 13.82 2.08
N TRP A 96 -30.06 12.67 2.70
CA TRP A 96 -30.78 11.57 2.06
C TRP A 96 -32.29 11.83 1.96
N GLU A 97 -32.88 12.51 2.94
CA GLU A 97 -34.29 12.92 2.89
C GLU A 97 -34.60 13.81 1.68
N PHE A 98 -33.64 14.66 1.28
CA PHE A 98 -33.80 15.51 0.10
C PHE A 98 -33.58 14.73 -1.21
N THR A 99 -32.53 13.90 -1.29
CA THR A 99 -32.25 13.10 -2.51
C THR A 99 -33.36 12.08 -2.81
N ASP A 100 -33.96 11.48 -1.78
CA ASP A 100 -35.09 10.56 -1.96
C ASP A 100 -36.34 11.33 -2.45
N SER A 101 -36.60 12.52 -1.91
CA SER A 101 -37.76 13.34 -2.32
C SER A 101 -37.67 13.92 -3.74
N VAL A 102 -36.44 14.15 -4.25
CA VAL A 102 -36.17 14.60 -5.63
C VAL A 102 -36.11 13.40 -6.58
N GLY A 103 -35.51 12.29 -6.13
CA GLY A 103 -35.48 11.01 -6.84
C GLY A 103 -36.88 10.47 -7.15
N GLU A 104 -37.84 10.57 -6.22
CA GLU A 104 -39.24 10.19 -6.47
C GLU A 104 -39.90 11.01 -7.59
N LYS A 105 -39.52 12.27 -7.79
CA LYS A 105 -40.07 13.13 -8.87
C LYS A 105 -39.41 12.87 -10.22
N PHE A 106 -38.14 12.45 -10.24
CA PHE A 106 -37.40 12.14 -11.46
C PHE A 106 -37.62 10.70 -11.94
N SER A 107 -37.71 9.73 -11.03
CA SER A 107 -38.13 8.35 -11.32
C SER A 107 -39.57 8.25 -11.82
N ALA A 108 -40.42 9.26 -11.55
CA ALA A 108 -41.77 9.35 -12.11
C ALA A 108 -41.81 9.76 -13.60
N LEU A 109 -40.69 10.23 -14.17
CA LEU A 109 -40.64 10.76 -15.54
C LEU A 109 -39.72 10.01 -16.51
N ASN A 110 -38.95 9.01 -16.05
CA ASN A 110 -38.18 8.14 -16.95
C ASN A 110 -37.85 6.79 -16.32
N ILE A 111 -38.14 5.72 -17.09
CA ILE A 111 -37.66 4.33 -17.00
C ILE A 111 -38.68 3.32 -16.42
N SER A 112 -39.43 2.75 -17.37
CA SER A 112 -39.92 1.38 -17.36
C SER A 112 -38.80 0.40 -16.98
N GLU A 113 -39.11 -0.55 -16.09
CA GLU A 113 -38.43 -1.82 -15.85
C GLU A 113 -36.89 -1.78 -15.80
N HIS A 114 -36.31 -1.80 -14.59
CA HIS A 114 -35.30 -2.76 -14.12
C HIS A 114 -35.01 -2.46 -12.64
N ASN A 115 -35.17 -3.45 -11.75
CA ASN A 115 -34.89 -3.38 -10.31
C ASN A 115 -33.38 -3.31 -10.00
N ASN A 116 -32.65 -2.37 -10.60
CA ASN A 116 -31.36 -1.94 -10.09
C ASN A 116 -31.60 -0.67 -9.31
N LYS A 117 -31.61 -0.77 -7.97
CA LYS A 117 -31.40 0.42 -7.14
C LYS A 117 -30.09 1.03 -7.61
N VAL A 118 -30.16 2.15 -8.35
CA VAL A 118 -28.98 2.88 -8.83
C VAL A 118 -28.11 3.13 -7.61
N LYS A 119 -26.93 2.52 -7.60
CA LYS A 119 -26.04 2.59 -6.44
C LYS A 119 -25.42 3.98 -6.47
N ILE A 120 -25.95 4.86 -5.63
CA ILE A 120 -25.50 6.25 -5.54
C ILE A 120 -24.01 6.28 -5.16
N PRO A 121 -23.16 6.92 -6.00
CA PRO A 121 -21.74 7.06 -5.71
C PRO A 121 -21.51 7.69 -4.35
N LYS A 122 -20.73 7.03 -3.50
CA LYS A 122 -20.39 7.53 -2.16
C LYS A 122 -19.04 8.22 -2.17
N THR A 123 -18.88 9.25 -2.97
CA THR A 123 -17.66 10.08 -3.00
C THR A 123 -17.94 11.51 -2.59
N LEU A 124 -16.91 12.24 -2.15
CA LEU A 124 -17.03 13.67 -1.82
C LEU A 124 -17.60 14.49 -3.00
N ASN A 125 -17.06 14.29 -4.20
CA ASN A 125 -17.49 15.00 -5.40
C ASN A 125 -18.96 14.72 -5.71
N TYR A 126 -19.45 13.50 -5.48
CA TYR A 126 -20.87 13.20 -5.65
C TYR A 126 -21.74 13.88 -4.58
N ALA A 127 -21.24 14.04 -3.35
CA ALA A 127 -21.95 14.84 -2.35
C ALA A 127 -22.06 16.31 -2.79
N LEU A 128 -20.99 16.90 -3.35
CA LEU A 128 -21.01 18.26 -3.90
C LEU A 128 -21.99 18.41 -5.06
N HIS A 129 -21.99 17.46 -6.01
CA HIS A 129 -22.98 17.38 -7.09
C HIS A 129 -24.41 17.56 -6.56
N ASN A 130 -24.79 16.78 -5.55
CA ASN A 130 -26.13 16.86 -4.95
C ASN A 130 -26.42 18.22 -4.29
N VAL A 131 -25.43 18.85 -3.64
CA VAL A 131 -25.59 20.21 -3.09
C VAL A 131 -25.91 21.19 -4.20
N PHE A 132 -25.13 21.18 -5.28
CA PHE A 132 -25.31 22.09 -6.40
C PHE A 132 -26.64 21.86 -7.12
N LEU A 133 -27.04 20.60 -7.32
CA LEU A 133 -28.34 20.24 -7.88
C LEU A 133 -29.49 20.75 -7.01
N THR A 134 -29.42 20.52 -5.70
CA THR A 134 -30.39 21.00 -4.70
C THR A 134 -30.50 22.52 -4.70
N ALA A 135 -29.37 23.22 -4.75
CA ALA A 135 -29.32 24.67 -4.80
C ALA A 135 -29.97 25.18 -6.09
N ASN A 136 -29.68 24.55 -7.23
CA ASN A 136 -30.26 24.91 -8.52
C ASN A 136 -31.79 24.79 -8.52
N GLU A 137 -32.33 23.69 -7.98
CA GLU A 137 -33.79 23.52 -7.85
C GLU A 137 -34.42 24.59 -6.96
N LYS A 138 -33.80 24.92 -5.83
CA LYS A 138 -34.29 25.99 -4.95
C LYS A 138 -34.28 27.35 -5.65
N VAL A 139 -33.24 27.66 -6.43
CA VAL A 139 -33.16 28.89 -7.23
C VAL A 139 -34.31 28.95 -8.25
N LYS A 140 -34.60 27.85 -8.95
CA LYS A 140 -35.70 27.77 -9.93
C LYS A 140 -37.10 27.93 -9.33
N LEU A 141 -37.26 27.62 -8.04
CA LEU A 141 -38.54 27.74 -7.32
C LEU A 141 -38.83 29.16 -6.81
N LEU A 142 -37.87 30.09 -6.88
CA LEU A 142 -38.08 31.46 -6.46
C LEU A 142 -39.04 32.17 -7.43
N HIS A 143 -40.03 32.89 -6.86
CA HIS A 143 -41.08 33.59 -7.62
C HIS A 143 -40.56 34.79 -8.43
N GLU A 144 -39.45 35.40 -8.00
CA GLU A 144 -38.63 36.26 -8.85
C GLU A 144 -37.46 35.42 -9.36
N PRO A 145 -37.21 35.35 -10.67
CA PRO A 145 -36.06 34.63 -11.17
C PRO A 145 -34.81 35.29 -10.60
N LEU A 146 -34.15 34.60 -9.66
CA LEU A 146 -32.74 34.86 -9.42
C LEU A 146 -32.01 34.71 -10.76
N ASP A 147 -30.96 35.48 -10.98
CA ASP A 147 -30.20 35.51 -12.24
C ASP A 147 -30.12 34.13 -12.88
N ASN A 148 -30.66 33.98 -14.10
CA ASN A 148 -30.64 32.74 -14.88
C ASN A 148 -29.20 32.18 -14.97
N SER A 149 -28.20 33.06 -14.90
CA SER A 149 -26.80 32.68 -14.74
C SER A 149 -26.56 31.71 -13.60
N LEU A 150 -27.05 32.02 -12.40
CA LEU A 150 -26.69 31.25 -11.23
C LEU A 150 -27.27 29.84 -11.35
N SER A 151 -28.48 29.73 -11.89
CA SER A 151 -29.10 28.43 -12.17
C SER A 151 -28.28 27.61 -13.17
N GLU A 152 -27.80 28.24 -14.25
CA GLU A 152 -26.94 27.59 -15.26
C GLU A 152 -25.58 27.19 -14.68
N THR A 153 -24.92 28.06 -13.92
CA THR A 153 -23.63 27.79 -13.25
C THR A 153 -23.77 26.64 -12.25
N LEU A 154 -24.82 26.64 -11.41
CA LEU A 154 -25.08 25.56 -10.45
C LEU A 154 -25.35 24.22 -11.16
N ALA A 155 -26.09 24.23 -12.27
CA ALA A 155 -26.33 23.03 -13.07
C ALA A 155 -25.02 22.48 -13.66
N SER A 156 -24.21 23.35 -14.28
CA SER A 156 -22.97 22.95 -14.94
C SER A 156 -21.91 22.46 -13.94
N LEU A 157 -21.78 23.12 -12.79
CA LEU A 157 -20.86 22.70 -11.74
C LEU A 157 -21.31 21.39 -11.09
N SER A 158 -22.62 21.20 -10.93
CA SER A 158 -23.21 19.92 -10.50
C SER A 158 -22.79 18.78 -11.42
N GLU A 159 -22.92 18.93 -12.73
CA GLU A 159 -22.50 17.91 -13.71
C GLU A 159 -20.98 17.68 -13.68
N THR A 160 -20.19 18.75 -13.58
CA THR A 160 -18.72 18.67 -13.49
C THR A 160 -18.29 17.84 -12.27
N GLU A 161 -18.91 18.06 -11.11
CA GLU A 161 -18.62 17.29 -9.89
C GLU A 161 -19.07 15.82 -9.99
N ALA A 162 -20.15 15.51 -10.71
CA ALA A 162 -20.54 14.14 -10.99
C ALA A 162 -19.50 13.41 -11.87
N ASP A 163 -18.97 14.08 -12.89
CA ASP A 163 -17.92 13.52 -13.74
C ASP A 163 -16.61 13.31 -12.98
N ILE A 164 -16.25 14.22 -12.06
CA ILE A 164 -15.08 14.05 -11.17
C ILE A 164 -15.31 12.88 -10.22
N ALA A 165 -16.53 12.70 -9.71
CA ALA A 165 -16.89 11.55 -8.89
C ALA A 165 -16.70 10.23 -9.64
N GLU A 166 -17.11 10.16 -10.91
CA GLU A 166 -16.87 8.98 -11.75
C GLU A 166 -15.37 8.72 -11.97
N ALA A 167 -14.60 9.77 -12.27
CA ALA A 167 -13.15 9.66 -12.41
C ALA A 167 -12.49 9.14 -11.13
N ARG A 168 -12.99 9.54 -9.96
CA ARG A 168 -12.54 9.03 -8.65
C ARG A 168 -12.86 7.54 -8.50
N LEU A 169 -14.08 7.11 -8.82
CA LEU A 169 -14.45 5.68 -8.77
C LEU A 169 -13.58 4.83 -9.72
N HIS A 170 -13.23 5.38 -10.87
CA HIS A 170 -12.33 4.73 -11.80
C HIS A 170 -10.92 4.56 -11.21
N GLN A 171 -10.38 5.60 -10.58
CA GLN A 171 -9.11 5.53 -9.83
C GLN A 171 -9.16 4.43 -8.76
N ASP A 172 -10.21 4.43 -7.94
CA ASP A 172 -10.40 3.45 -6.87
C ASP A 172 -10.40 2.01 -7.42
N SER A 173 -11.09 1.79 -8.55
CA SER A 173 -11.13 0.50 -9.25
C SER A 173 -9.75 0.07 -9.76
N LEU A 174 -8.97 0.98 -10.35
CA LEU A 174 -7.60 0.72 -10.78
C LEU A 174 -6.70 0.35 -9.61
N VAL A 175 -6.74 1.13 -8.52
CA VAL A 175 -5.93 0.87 -7.32
C VAL A 175 -6.30 -0.48 -6.71
N LYS A 176 -7.59 -0.78 -6.59
CA LYS A 176 -8.07 -2.07 -6.07
C LYS A 176 -7.60 -3.24 -6.92
N SER A 177 -7.83 -3.18 -8.24
CA SER A 177 -7.63 -4.32 -9.14
C SER A 177 -6.16 -4.54 -9.53
N ARG A 178 -5.35 -3.49 -9.61
CA ARG A 178 -3.96 -3.59 -10.07
C ARG A 178 -2.96 -3.53 -8.93
N ILE A 179 -3.22 -2.76 -7.88
CA ILE A 179 -2.23 -2.47 -6.84
C ILE A 179 -2.51 -3.34 -5.61
N ASN A 180 -3.70 -3.21 -5.02
CA ASN A 180 -4.04 -3.97 -3.80
C ASN A 180 -4.04 -5.47 -4.06
N TYR A 181 -4.50 -5.91 -5.23
CA TYR A 181 -4.43 -7.30 -5.64
C TYR A 181 -2.97 -7.81 -5.67
N GLN A 182 -2.07 -7.10 -6.34
CA GLN A 182 -0.66 -7.50 -6.44
C GLN A 182 0.05 -7.47 -5.08
N LEU A 183 -0.22 -6.46 -4.25
CA LEU A 183 0.33 -6.40 -2.88
C LEU A 183 -0.12 -7.61 -2.04
N LYS A 184 -1.42 -7.96 -2.08
CA LYS A 184 -1.96 -9.14 -1.38
C LYS A 184 -1.36 -10.44 -1.92
N GLU A 185 -1.18 -10.53 -3.24
CA GLU A 185 -0.61 -11.70 -3.89
C GLU A 185 0.85 -11.92 -3.45
N GLU A 186 1.68 -10.88 -3.51
CA GLU A 186 3.08 -10.94 -3.08
C GLU A 186 3.22 -11.33 -1.60
N LEU A 187 2.39 -10.75 -0.72
CA LEU A 187 2.33 -11.07 0.70
C LEU A 187 1.95 -12.53 0.98
N SER A 188 0.95 -13.06 0.27
CA SER A 188 0.46 -14.43 0.48
C SER A 188 1.26 -15.51 -0.24
N GLN A 189 1.96 -15.19 -1.33
CA GLN A 189 2.76 -16.15 -2.06
C GLN A 189 4.22 -16.07 -1.66
N ASN A 190 4.91 -14.98 -2.00
CA ASN A 190 6.36 -14.87 -1.87
C ASN A 190 6.79 -14.74 -0.42
N PHE A 191 6.17 -13.84 0.35
CA PHE A 191 6.55 -13.64 1.75
C PHE A 191 6.12 -14.80 2.65
N GLU A 192 5.00 -15.46 2.37
CA GLU A 192 4.61 -16.71 3.06
C GLU A 192 5.58 -17.85 2.72
N ARG A 193 5.99 -17.97 1.45
CA ARG A 193 7.03 -18.93 1.02
C ARG A 193 8.33 -18.69 1.77
N ALA A 194 8.83 -17.46 1.85
CA ALA A 194 10.03 -17.12 2.63
C ALA A 194 9.88 -17.50 4.12
N ALA A 195 8.74 -17.17 4.73
CA ALA A 195 8.45 -17.50 6.12
C ALA A 195 8.46 -19.02 6.38
N LYS A 196 7.95 -19.83 5.44
CA LYS A 196 8.00 -21.29 5.52
C LYS A 196 9.43 -21.82 5.55
N TYR A 197 10.31 -21.34 4.66
CA TYR A 197 11.70 -21.75 4.62
C TYR A 197 12.48 -21.29 5.87
N ARG A 198 12.24 -20.08 6.37
CA ARG A 198 12.82 -19.62 7.65
C ARG A 198 12.42 -20.50 8.82
N LYS A 199 11.14 -20.82 8.91
CA LYS A 199 10.62 -21.73 9.94
C LYS A 199 11.31 -23.10 9.86
N ALA A 200 11.55 -23.61 8.64
CA ALA A 200 12.28 -24.85 8.43
C ALA A 200 13.73 -24.75 8.93
N VAL A 201 14.47 -23.68 8.59
CA VAL A 201 15.84 -23.44 9.07
C VAL A 201 15.89 -23.43 10.60
N HIS A 202 15.05 -22.64 11.26
CA HIS A 202 15.03 -22.58 12.73
C HIS A 202 14.66 -23.92 13.37
N HIS A 203 13.72 -24.66 12.77
CA HIS A 203 13.34 -25.98 13.26
C HIS A 203 14.48 -27.00 13.11
N LYS A 204 15.18 -27.02 11.96
CA LYS A 204 16.33 -27.90 11.73
C LYS A 204 17.51 -27.52 12.63
N ARG A 205 17.78 -26.22 12.81
CA ARG A 205 18.77 -25.71 13.77
C ARG A 205 18.47 -26.20 15.19
N PHE A 206 17.23 -26.03 15.64
CA PHE A 206 16.79 -26.52 16.94
C PHE A 206 17.06 -28.02 17.12
N ASN A 207 16.69 -28.84 16.13
CA ASN A 207 16.91 -30.29 16.19
C ASN A 207 18.41 -30.64 16.21
N TYR A 208 19.23 -29.96 15.40
CA TYR A 208 20.68 -30.13 15.41
C TYR A 208 21.29 -29.76 16.77
N ASP A 209 20.91 -28.61 17.33
CA ASP A 209 21.37 -28.18 18.65
C ASP A 209 20.94 -29.15 19.75
N VAL A 210 19.77 -29.80 19.62
CA VAL A 210 19.33 -30.87 20.55
C VAL A 210 20.21 -32.10 20.42
N ALA A 211 20.47 -32.56 19.20
CA ALA A 211 21.31 -33.73 18.95
C ALA A 211 22.76 -33.50 19.40
N LYS A 212 23.30 -32.30 19.17
CA LYS A 212 24.63 -31.91 19.62
C LYS A 212 24.76 -31.98 21.14
N THR A 213 23.84 -31.38 21.90
CA THR A 213 23.84 -31.47 23.37
C THR A 213 23.71 -32.91 23.85
N ASN A 214 22.86 -33.72 23.21
CA ASN A 214 22.68 -35.13 23.58
C ASN A 214 23.94 -35.96 23.34
N PHE A 215 24.68 -35.67 22.24
CA PHE A 215 25.96 -36.29 21.93
C PHE A 215 27.05 -35.90 22.94
N GLU A 216 27.14 -34.62 23.32
CA GLU A 216 28.11 -34.11 24.31
C GLU A 216 27.97 -34.80 25.68
N HIS A 217 26.75 -35.22 26.04
CA HIS A 217 26.45 -35.91 27.30
C HIS A 217 26.28 -37.44 27.14
N ALA A 218 26.65 -37.99 25.98
CA ALA A 218 26.44 -39.40 25.68
C ALA A 218 27.37 -40.32 26.48
N LYS A 219 26.85 -41.47 26.92
CA LYS A 219 27.67 -42.58 27.42
C LYS A 219 28.42 -43.25 26.25
N PRO A 220 29.60 -43.87 26.47
CA PRO A 220 30.41 -44.48 25.40
C PRO A 220 29.64 -45.46 24.52
N GLU A 221 28.72 -46.23 25.11
CA GLU A 221 27.88 -47.22 24.43
C GLU A 221 26.94 -46.64 23.36
N LYS A 222 26.52 -45.37 23.52
CA LYS A 222 25.58 -44.68 22.60
C LYS A 222 26.27 -43.61 21.75
N GLN A 223 27.57 -43.40 21.96
CA GLN A 223 28.31 -42.30 21.37
C GLN A 223 28.33 -42.37 19.84
N ALA A 224 28.56 -43.57 19.28
CA ALA A 224 28.58 -43.76 17.82
C ALA A 224 27.21 -43.45 17.18
N THR A 225 26.11 -43.91 17.77
CA THR A 225 24.75 -43.67 17.25
C THR A 225 24.35 -42.20 17.34
N LEU A 226 24.65 -41.54 18.46
CA LEU A 226 24.32 -40.13 18.66
C LEU A 226 25.20 -39.20 17.81
N SER A 227 26.46 -39.58 17.53
CA SER A 227 27.32 -38.87 16.58
C SER A 227 26.71 -38.90 15.18
N ALA A 228 26.38 -40.09 14.67
CA ALA A 228 25.78 -40.23 13.34
C ALA A 228 24.45 -39.46 13.23
N GLN A 229 23.64 -39.44 14.29
CA GLN A 229 22.40 -38.66 14.32
C GLN A 229 22.67 -37.14 14.29
N ALA A 230 23.68 -36.66 15.02
CA ALA A 230 24.05 -35.25 15.00
C ALA A 230 24.58 -34.83 13.62
N ASP A 231 25.34 -35.68 12.94
CA ASP A 231 25.85 -35.42 11.59
C ASP A 231 24.71 -35.33 10.56
N ILE A 232 23.74 -36.25 10.59
CA ILE A 232 22.56 -36.20 9.71
C ILE A 232 21.78 -34.90 9.91
N LEU A 233 21.52 -34.51 11.16
CA LEU A 233 20.75 -33.30 11.46
C LEU A 233 21.52 -32.02 11.13
N LYS A 234 22.86 -32.06 11.19
CA LYS A 234 23.72 -30.98 10.73
C LYS A 234 23.57 -30.78 9.22
N ASP A 235 23.67 -31.85 8.45
CA ASP A 235 23.51 -31.79 6.99
C ASP A 235 22.12 -31.25 6.60
N GLU A 236 21.07 -31.68 7.30
CA GLU A 236 19.71 -31.16 7.09
C GLU A 236 19.59 -29.66 7.43
N PHE A 237 20.25 -29.18 8.48
CA PHE A 237 20.27 -27.77 8.84
C PHE A 237 21.03 -26.93 7.80
N GLU A 238 22.19 -27.40 7.35
CA GLU A 238 22.97 -26.74 6.30
C GLU A 238 22.20 -26.68 4.98
N GLN A 239 21.55 -27.79 4.59
CA GLN A 239 20.73 -27.84 3.38
C GLN A 239 19.53 -26.89 3.48
N ALA A 240 18.79 -26.90 4.60
CA ALA A 240 17.68 -25.99 4.80
C ALA A 240 18.12 -24.51 4.72
N THR A 241 19.32 -24.18 5.21
CA THR A 241 19.87 -22.83 5.16
C THR A 241 20.20 -22.42 3.73
N LYS A 242 20.79 -23.33 2.93
CA LYS A 242 21.06 -23.10 1.49
C LYS A 242 19.77 -22.90 0.70
N ASP A 243 18.79 -23.78 0.90
CA ASP A 243 17.49 -23.70 0.21
C ASP A 243 16.76 -22.39 0.54
N ALA A 244 16.74 -22.01 1.83
CA ALA A 244 16.14 -20.77 2.27
C ALA A 244 16.87 -19.53 1.68
N THR A 245 18.19 -19.57 1.59
CA THR A 245 19.01 -18.51 0.97
C THR A 245 18.62 -18.31 -0.50
N ILE A 246 18.55 -19.40 -1.28
CA ILE A 246 18.14 -19.37 -2.69
C ILE A 246 16.75 -18.77 -2.83
N VAL A 247 15.79 -19.24 -2.02
CA VAL A 247 14.39 -18.78 -2.06
C VAL A 247 14.27 -17.29 -1.74
N MET A 248 15.00 -16.79 -0.74
CA MET A 248 14.98 -15.38 -0.38
C MET A 248 15.62 -14.50 -1.45
N GLN A 249 16.76 -14.92 -2.02
CA GLN A 249 17.42 -14.21 -3.11
C GLN A 249 16.52 -14.12 -4.34
N GLU A 250 15.81 -15.21 -4.67
CA GLU A 250 14.84 -15.23 -5.77
C GLU A 250 13.70 -14.23 -5.53
N ILE A 251 13.15 -14.17 -4.31
CA ILE A 251 12.07 -13.23 -3.96
C ILE A 251 12.54 -11.78 -4.06
N ILE A 252 13.74 -11.48 -3.53
CA ILE A 252 14.31 -10.13 -3.60
C ILE A 252 14.57 -9.72 -5.05
N SER A 253 15.17 -10.61 -5.84
CA SER A 253 15.56 -10.31 -7.23
C SER A 253 14.35 -10.14 -8.16
N ASN A 254 13.25 -10.82 -7.87
CA ASN A 254 12.02 -10.75 -8.66
C ASN A 254 10.95 -9.84 -8.02
N SER A 255 11.37 -8.91 -7.15
CA SER A 255 10.42 -8.00 -6.50
C SER A 255 9.71 -7.11 -7.49
N ARG A 256 8.39 -7.01 -7.36
CA ARG A 256 7.53 -6.16 -8.19
C ARG A 256 7.24 -4.79 -7.58
N LEU A 257 7.87 -4.44 -6.46
CA LEU A 257 7.51 -3.25 -5.69
C LEU A 257 7.60 -1.98 -6.52
N GLU A 258 8.70 -1.76 -7.23
CA GLU A 258 8.90 -0.58 -8.07
C GLU A 258 7.79 -0.43 -9.14
N HIS A 259 7.44 -1.54 -9.79
CA HIS A 259 6.34 -1.57 -10.75
C HIS A 259 5.00 -1.21 -10.09
N ILE A 260 4.70 -1.79 -8.92
CA ILE A 260 3.46 -1.51 -8.17
C ILE A 260 3.37 -0.01 -7.82
N LEU A 261 4.48 0.59 -7.37
CA LEU A 261 4.54 2.02 -7.03
C LEU A 261 4.37 2.91 -8.27
N LYS A 262 4.93 2.52 -9.42
CA LYS A 262 4.71 3.22 -10.68
C LYS A 262 3.25 3.18 -11.10
N GLU A 263 2.59 2.02 -11.02
CA GLU A 263 1.15 1.90 -11.33
C GLU A 263 0.29 2.74 -10.38
N LEU A 264 0.69 2.90 -9.12
CA LEU A 264 0.03 3.81 -8.17
C LEU A 264 0.13 5.26 -8.65
N ALA A 265 1.32 5.73 -8.98
CA ALA A 265 1.54 7.07 -9.48
C ALA A 265 0.76 7.34 -10.77
N VAL A 266 0.75 6.37 -11.70
CA VAL A 266 -0.03 6.46 -12.94
C VAL A 266 -1.53 6.55 -12.65
N SER A 267 -2.06 5.73 -11.74
CA SER A 267 -3.48 5.75 -11.37
C SER A 267 -3.89 7.09 -10.76
N GLN A 268 -3.02 7.69 -9.95
CA GLN A 268 -3.22 9.03 -9.39
C GLN A 268 -3.14 10.12 -10.45
N LEU A 269 -2.16 10.06 -11.34
CA LEU A 269 -1.98 11.02 -12.43
C LEU A 269 -3.21 11.08 -13.33
N VAL A 270 -3.72 9.92 -13.76
CA VAL A 270 -4.91 9.83 -14.62
C VAL A 270 -6.12 10.51 -13.99
N TYR A 271 -6.34 10.32 -12.68
CA TYR A 271 -7.42 11.00 -11.95
C TYR A 271 -7.21 12.53 -11.94
N HIS A 272 -6.03 12.98 -11.52
CA HIS A 272 -5.76 14.41 -11.38
C HIS A 272 -5.81 15.17 -12.71
N GLN A 273 -5.30 14.57 -13.79
CA GLN A 273 -5.42 15.13 -15.14
C GLN A 273 -6.88 15.24 -15.55
N ARG A 274 -7.67 14.17 -15.38
CA ARG A 274 -9.09 14.17 -15.72
C ARG A 274 -9.87 15.23 -14.95
N SER A 275 -9.62 15.37 -13.65
CA SER A 275 -10.25 16.40 -12.82
C SER A 275 -9.86 17.82 -13.27
N THR A 276 -8.59 18.02 -13.62
CA THR A 276 -8.09 19.31 -14.12
C THR A 276 -8.78 19.69 -15.43
N ASP A 277 -8.88 18.74 -16.37
CA ASP A 277 -9.54 18.97 -17.66
C ASP A 277 -11.02 19.32 -17.50
N LEU A 278 -11.73 18.65 -16.58
CA LEU A 278 -13.15 18.90 -16.31
C LEU A 278 -13.36 20.30 -15.71
N LEU A 279 -12.55 20.69 -14.73
CA LEU A 279 -12.63 22.00 -14.08
C LEU A 279 -12.25 23.14 -15.04
N ASN A 280 -11.20 22.97 -15.85
CA ASN A 280 -10.83 23.96 -16.85
C ASN A 280 -11.96 24.18 -17.87
N LYS A 281 -12.57 23.10 -18.38
CA LYS A 281 -13.72 23.21 -19.30
C LYS A 281 -14.88 23.99 -18.68
N PHE A 282 -15.16 23.76 -17.40
CA PHE A 282 -16.18 24.52 -16.68
C PHE A 282 -15.80 26.01 -16.60
N LEU A 283 -14.58 26.34 -16.18
CA LEU A 283 -14.11 27.72 -16.04
C LEU A 283 -14.13 28.47 -17.38
N ASP A 284 -13.63 27.85 -18.45
CA ASP A 284 -13.62 28.43 -19.79
C ASP A 284 -15.06 28.76 -20.24
N ALA A 285 -16.00 27.83 -20.03
CA ALA A 285 -17.41 28.06 -20.36
C ALA A 285 -18.05 29.19 -19.55
N GLN A 286 -17.67 29.36 -18.27
CA GLN A 286 -18.15 30.48 -17.47
C GLN A 286 -17.58 31.83 -17.95
N ASN A 287 -16.30 31.87 -18.32
CA ASN A 287 -15.66 33.07 -18.86
C ASN A 287 -16.28 33.52 -20.18
N ASP A 288 -16.57 32.57 -21.07
CA ASP A 288 -17.29 32.83 -22.32
C ASP A 288 -18.70 33.39 -22.05
N ALA A 289 -19.42 32.81 -21.08
CA ALA A 289 -20.75 33.27 -20.69
C ALA A 289 -20.74 34.69 -20.10
N ILE A 290 -19.75 35.03 -19.27
CA ILE A 290 -19.56 36.38 -18.72
C ILE A 290 -19.29 37.37 -19.85
N THR A 291 -18.35 37.04 -20.74
CA THR A 291 -17.97 37.89 -21.88
C THR A 291 -19.17 38.17 -22.79
N GLU A 292 -19.99 37.16 -23.07
CA GLU A 292 -21.19 37.32 -23.91
C GLU A 292 -22.27 38.17 -23.22
N ARG A 293 -22.39 38.12 -21.88
CA ARG A 293 -23.30 39.00 -21.15
C ARG A 293 -22.84 40.45 -21.15
N GLU A 294 -21.56 40.70 -20.89
CA GLU A 294 -20.99 42.05 -20.99
C GLU A 294 -21.22 42.65 -22.39
N ARG A 295 -21.05 41.84 -23.45
CA ARG A 295 -21.38 42.25 -24.83
C ARG A 295 -22.85 42.62 -25.00
N ARG A 296 -23.78 41.83 -24.45
CA ARG A 296 -25.23 42.10 -24.53
C ARG A 296 -25.64 43.35 -23.75
N GLU A 297 -24.99 43.64 -22.62
CA GLU A 297 -25.24 44.85 -21.83
C GLU A 297 -24.74 46.11 -22.54
N ILE A 298 -23.58 46.03 -23.21
CA ILE A 298 -23.06 47.13 -24.04
C ILE A 298 -24.02 47.43 -25.21
N VAL A 299 -24.62 46.39 -25.81
CA VAL A 299 -25.56 46.54 -26.94
C VAL A 299 -26.96 47.03 -26.49
N SER A 300 -27.37 46.78 -25.23
CA SER A 300 -28.69 47.16 -24.72
C SER A 300 -28.78 48.58 -24.13
N GLY A 301 -27.66 49.30 -24.00
CA GLY A 301 -27.67 50.75 -23.84
C GLY A 301 -27.83 51.30 -22.40
N ASN A 302 -27.26 50.65 -21.39
CA ASN A 302 -27.04 51.26 -20.07
C ASN A 302 -25.55 51.61 -19.89
N ALA A 303 -25.16 52.79 -20.37
CA ALA A 303 -23.77 53.27 -20.36
C ALA A 303 -23.28 53.86 -19.01
N ASP A 304 -24.05 53.77 -17.92
CA ASP A 304 -23.79 54.57 -16.71
C ASP A 304 -23.04 53.85 -15.56
N MET A 305 -22.48 52.65 -15.78
CA MET A 305 -21.71 51.94 -14.74
C MET A 305 -20.36 51.38 -15.21
N ILE A 306 -19.71 52.06 -16.17
CA ILE A 306 -18.32 51.74 -16.55
C ILE A 306 -17.38 52.26 -15.44
N GLY A 307 -17.15 51.48 -14.38
CA GLY A 307 -16.31 51.95 -13.29
C GLY A 307 -15.98 51.01 -12.13
N ARG A 308 -16.20 49.70 -12.23
CA ARG A 308 -15.65 48.75 -11.25
C ARG A 308 -14.87 47.63 -11.96
N PRO A 309 -13.57 47.47 -11.69
CA PRO A 309 -12.85 46.30 -12.18
C PRO A 309 -13.47 45.04 -11.55
N SER A 310 -13.97 44.14 -12.40
CA SER A 310 -14.47 42.82 -12.01
C SER A 310 -13.35 42.02 -11.34
N GLU A 311 -13.64 41.41 -10.18
CA GLU A 311 -12.72 40.55 -9.43
C GLU A 311 -12.21 39.36 -10.26
N ALA A 312 -12.93 38.98 -11.33
CA ALA A 312 -12.54 37.94 -12.29
C ALA A 312 -11.16 38.22 -12.95
N ASN A 313 -10.86 39.48 -13.24
CA ASN A 313 -9.58 39.89 -13.84
C ASN A 313 -8.37 39.74 -12.89
N THR A 314 -8.61 39.48 -11.61
CA THR A 314 -7.55 39.31 -10.60
C THR A 314 -7.15 37.83 -10.50
N TYR A 315 -8.12 36.91 -10.61
CA TYR A 315 -7.86 35.47 -10.57
C TYR A 315 -7.24 34.93 -11.86
N GLU A 316 -7.62 35.45 -13.03
CA GLU A 316 -6.98 35.07 -14.30
C GLU A 316 -5.50 35.47 -14.33
N ARG A 317 -5.18 36.66 -13.81
CA ARG A 317 -3.79 37.14 -13.69
C ARG A 317 -2.94 36.24 -12.79
N GLU A 318 -3.51 35.68 -11.73
CA GLU A 318 -2.83 34.73 -10.84
C GLU A 318 -2.70 33.30 -11.40
N LEU A 319 -3.52 32.93 -12.39
CA LEU A 319 -3.46 31.64 -13.08
C LEU A 319 -2.52 31.68 -14.29
N GLU A 320 -2.50 32.79 -15.03
CA GLU A 320 -1.51 33.05 -16.09
C GLU A 320 -0.09 33.15 -15.53
N ASP A 321 0.10 33.89 -14.43
CA ASP A 321 1.39 33.95 -13.71
C ASP A 321 1.87 32.58 -13.18
N ARG A 322 0.95 31.61 -13.02
CA ARG A 322 1.28 30.22 -12.62
C ARG A 322 1.62 29.33 -13.82
N LYS A 323 0.96 29.51 -14.96
CA LYS A 323 1.29 28.80 -16.21
C LYS A 323 2.67 29.19 -16.73
N ASP A 324 3.02 30.48 -16.71
CA ASP A 324 4.33 30.97 -17.16
C ASP A 324 5.51 30.47 -16.29
N LYS A 325 5.24 30.16 -15.02
CA LYS A 325 6.22 29.56 -14.10
C LYS A 325 6.38 28.04 -14.25
N GLN A 326 5.38 27.36 -14.80
CA GLN A 326 5.50 25.93 -15.13
C GLN A 326 6.25 25.72 -16.45
N ASP A 327 6.00 26.56 -17.45
CA ASP A 327 6.62 26.49 -18.78
C ASP A 327 8.14 26.81 -18.76
N THR A 328 8.61 27.52 -17.75
CA THR A 328 10.05 27.80 -17.55
C THR A 328 10.80 26.68 -16.80
N SER A 329 10.10 25.63 -16.36
CA SER A 329 10.71 24.46 -15.70
C SER A 329 10.83 23.22 -16.60
N GLU A 330 10.14 23.20 -17.74
CA GLU A 330 10.33 22.22 -18.81
C GLU A 330 11.17 22.83 -19.94
N ILE A 331 12.50 22.80 -19.81
CA ILE A 331 13.51 22.70 -20.89
C ILE A 331 14.88 22.68 -20.19
N LYS A 332 15.42 21.48 -20.04
CA LYS A 332 16.86 21.11 -20.08
C LYS A 332 16.99 19.61 -19.80
N MET A 333 16.53 18.81 -20.75
CA MET A 333 17.03 17.46 -20.97
C MET A 333 17.24 17.32 -22.47
N ASP A 334 18.42 17.70 -22.94
CA ASP A 334 18.94 17.27 -24.24
C ASP A 334 20.30 16.61 -24.01
N ASP A 335 20.38 15.39 -24.51
CA ASP A 335 21.49 14.73 -25.19
C ASP A 335 22.85 14.58 -24.51
N ASN A 336 23.18 13.35 -24.10
CA ASN A 336 24.54 12.85 -24.28
C ASN A 336 24.57 11.33 -24.45
N GLU A 337 24.52 10.88 -25.70
CA GLU A 337 24.94 9.53 -26.10
C GLU A 337 26.29 9.64 -26.84
N SER A 338 27.22 8.75 -26.47
CA SER A 338 28.52 8.43 -27.10
C SER A 338 29.69 9.40 -26.88
N ILE A 339 30.68 8.96 -26.09
CA ILE A 339 32.05 8.66 -26.57
C ILE A 339 32.66 7.59 -25.65
N ASN A 340 33.14 6.52 -26.30
CA ASN A 340 33.87 5.42 -25.72
C ASN A 340 35.39 5.69 -25.81
N SER A 341 36.17 5.00 -24.98
CA SER A 341 37.59 4.61 -25.16
C SER A 341 38.67 5.28 -24.29
N LYS A 342 39.50 4.36 -23.74
CA LYS A 342 40.91 4.48 -23.32
C LYS A 342 41.21 5.42 -22.16
N VAL A 343 41.62 4.83 -21.02
CA VAL A 343 43.05 4.75 -20.64
C VAL A 343 43.23 3.56 -19.68
N ALA A 344 44.05 2.60 -20.11
CA ALA A 344 44.78 1.69 -19.24
C ALA A 344 46.28 2.03 -19.40
N SER A 345 47.03 1.85 -18.30
CA SER A 345 48.48 1.66 -18.17
C SER A 345 49.46 2.75 -18.60
N GLU A 346 50.29 3.20 -17.65
CA GLU A 346 51.79 3.22 -17.67
C GLU A 346 52.27 4.06 -16.45
N THR A 347 52.91 3.51 -15.40
CA THR A 347 54.39 3.36 -15.19
C THR A 347 55.19 4.53 -15.77
N LYS A 348 56.03 5.30 -15.06
CA LYS A 348 57.01 5.06 -13.97
C LYS A 348 57.49 6.45 -13.46
N PRO A 349 58.18 6.54 -12.30
CA PRO A 349 58.82 7.76 -11.80
C PRO A 349 60.32 7.79 -12.13
N GLU A 350 60.88 8.97 -12.41
CA GLU A 350 62.31 9.30 -12.27
C GLU A 350 62.49 10.80 -12.55
N GLU A 351 62.93 11.57 -11.54
CA GLU A 351 64.00 12.55 -11.75
C GLU A 351 64.67 12.90 -10.42
N GLU A 352 65.97 12.68 -10.42
CA GLU A 352 66.97 12.96 -9.40
C GLU A 352 67.12 14.47 -9.15
N LEU A 353 67.49 14.85 -7.93
CA LEU A 353 68.41 15.96 -7.75
C LEU A 353 69.28 15.78 -6.51
N ASP A 354 70.58 15.79 -6.79
CA ASP A 354 71.75 15.67 -5.93
C ASP A 354 71.79 16.65 -4.77
N THR A 355 72.41 16.23 -3.65
CA THR A 355 73.69 16.75 -3.10
C THR A 355 73.83 16.22 -1.65
N GLU A 356 74.70 15.24 -1.43
CA GLU A 356 76.12 15.35 -1.02
C GLU A 356 76.36 15.62 0.48
N LEU A 357 77.10 14.66 1.09
CA LEU A 357 78.13 14.83 2.13
C LEU A 357 77.61 15.29 3.53
N GLU A 358 78.03 14.77 4.68
CA GLU A 358 79.23 14.06 5.11
C GLU A 358 78.94 13.51 6.53
N ALA A 359 79.35 12.28 6.81
CA ALA A 359 80.37 11.94 7.83
C ALA A 359 80.00 12.09 9.32
N GLU A 360 80.13 10.97 10.03
CA GLU A 360 80.86 10.76 11.28
C GLU A 360 80.14 9.84 12.27
N ASP A 361 80.68 8.62 12.34
CA ASP A 361 81.00 7.83 13.52
C ASP A 361 80.49 8.29 14.90
N GLY A 362 80.02 7.30 15.66
CA GLY A 362 80.40 7.19 17.08
C GLY A 362 79.27 7.17 18.10
N LYS A 363 78.63 6.00 18.27
CA LYS A 363 78.59 5.18 19.51
C LYS A 363 77.32 4.34 19.62
#